data_AF-A0A0F6Y041-F1
#
_entry.id   AF-A0A0F6Y041-F1
#
_cell.length_a   1.000
_cell.length_b   1.000
_cell.length_c   1.000
_cell.angle_alpha   90.00
_cell.angle_beta   90.00
_cell.angle_gamma   90.00
#
_symmetry.space_group_name_H-M   'P 1'
#
loop_
_entity.id
_entity.type
_entity.pdbx_description
1 polymer ?
#
loop_
_entity_poly.entity_id
_entity_poly.type
_entity_poly.pdbx_seq_one_letter_code
_entity_poly.pdbx_strand_id
1 'polypeptide(L)'
;MEWFEVLNLAGSQVTETMVYLSDLLTKGVDFYTYYVYPFAEKLDKHGLGSLFPRKSTEVSIPLAALNSAYFKQTGLPKTSNSSPIPSDAKPIAIGKLDVEDIIKLLDETLRALDRVLIFIDNDKRIKTPERIDIITYLVGLFVECEIESMNDAQKEYLVSWCNTIDFVNNSNKLRRNKFESLIKGYKNVLNHSIA
;
A
#
# COMPACT_ATOMS: atom_id res chain seq x y z
N MET A 1 -19.36 -1.82 19.98
CA MET A 1 -18.20 -2.50 20.58
C MET A 1 -18.62 -3.71 21.41
N GLU A 2 -19.65 -3.64 22.25
CA GLU A 2 -20.13 -4.81 23.03
C GLU A 2 -20.51 -6.04 22.17
N TRP A 3 -21.14 -5.85 21.00
CA TRP A 3 -21.52 -6.97 20.13
C TRP A 3 -20.33 -7.78 19.59
N PHE A 4 -19.14 -7.17 19.48
CA PHE A 4 -17.90 -7.84 19.05
C PHE A 4 -17.39 -8.80 20.11
N GLU A 5 -17.41 -8.38 21.38
CA GLU A 5 -17.05 -9.24 22.51
C GLU A 5 -17.99 -10.44 22.59
N VAL A 6 -19.30 -10.22 22.37
CA VAL A 6 -20.31 -11.30 22.32
C VAL A 6 -20.01 -12.33 21.22
N LEU A 7 -19.64 -11.90 20.00
CA LEU A 7 -19.35 -12.84 18.90
C LEU A 7 -18.06 -13.65 19.12
N ASN A 8 -17.00 -13.01 19.64
CA ASN A 8 -15.75 -13.70 19.94
C ASN A 8 -15.90 -14.67 21.12
N LEU A 9 -16.75 -14.36 22.09
CA LEU A 9 -17.13 -15.27 23.18
C LEU A 9 -18.01 -16.44 22.69
N ALA A 10 -18.79 -16.24 21.63
CA ALA A 10 -19.65 -17.26 21.02
C ALA A 10 -18.92 -18.20 20.02
N GLY A 11 -17.58 -18.14 19.95
CA GLY A 11 -16.76 -19.04 19.14
C GLY A 11 -16.62 -18.63 17.66
N SER A 12 -17.22 -17.51 17.23
CA SER A 12 -16.95 -16.91 15.93
C SER A 12 -15.77 -15.95 16.05
N GLN A 13 -14.62 -16.26 15.44
CA GLN A 13 -13.46 -15.36 15.46
C GLN A 13 -13.64 -14.21 14.46
N VAL A 14 -14.33 -13.15 14.89
CA VAL A 14 -14.40 -11.90 14.15
C VAL A 14 -13.07 -11.16 14.40
N THR A 15 -12.33 -10.89 13.34
CA THR A 15 -11.10 -10.10 13.47
C THR A 15 -11.44 -8.63 13.64
N GLU A 16 -10.59 -7.87 14.34
CA GLU A 16 -10.78 -6.42 14.48
C GLU A 16 -10.91 -5.73 13.11
N THR A 17 -10.16 -6.18 12.10
CA THR A 17 -10.27 -5.69 10.73
C THR A 17 -11.69 -5.85 10.19
N MET A 18 -12.34 -7.01 10.39
CA MET A 18 -13.71 -7.23 9.93
C MET A 18 -14.72 -6.30 10.60
N VAL A 19 -14.50 -5.91 11.87
CA VAL A 19 -15.34 -4.94 12.56
C VAL A 19 -15.27 -3.57 11.89
N TYR A 20 -14.05 -3.09 11.61
CA TYR A 20 -13.88 -1.78 10.96
C TYR A 20 -14.40 -1.77 9.53
N LEU A 21 -14.19 -2.83 8.76
CA LEU A 21 -14.78 -2.93 7.42
C LEU A 21 -16.32 -2.92 7.47
N SER A 22 -16.91 -3.57 8.48
CA SER A 22 -18.37 -3.53 8.68
C SER A 22 -18.85 -2.12 9.04
N ASP A 23 -18.08 -1.38 9.84
CA ASP A 23 -18.36 0.02 10.18
C ASP A 23 -18.26 0.96 8.98
N LEU A 24 -17.33 0.71 8.04
CA LEU A 24 -17.29 1.44 6.78
C LEU A 24 -18.57 1.19 5.95
N LEU A 25 -19.01 -0.07 5.90
CA LEU A 25 -20.22 -0.44 5.17
C LEU A 25 -21.47 0.24 5.76
N THR A 26 -21.60 0.33 7.08
CA THR A 26 -22.73 1.04 7.71
C THR A 26 -22.71 2.55 7.41
N LYS A 27 -21.53 3.12 7.16
CA LYS A 27 -21.35 4.51 6.73
C LYS A 27 -21.50 4.71 5.21
N GLY A 28 -21.87 3.66 4.47
CA GLY A 28 -22.11 3.71 3.02
C GLY A 28 -20.87 3.46 2.15
N VAL A 29 -19.74 3.06 2.74
CA VAL A 29 -18.51 2.71 2.01
C VAL A 29 -18.28 1.22 2.09
N ASP A 30 -18.66 0.49 1.03
CA ASP A 30 -18.26 -0.90 0.89
C ASP A 30 -16.79 -0.97 0.46
N PHE A 31 -15.91 -1.17 1.44
CA PHE A 31 -14.47 -1.24 1.22
C PHE A 31 -14.03 -2.31 0.20
N TYR A 32 -14.78 -3.41 0.09
CA TYR A 32 -14.40 -4.47 -0.84
C TYR A 32 -14.67 -4.04 -2.27
N THR A 33 -15.90 -3.61 -2.56
CA THR A 33 -16.28 -3.21 -3.91
C THR A 33 -15.64 -1.90 -4.34
N TYR A 34 -15.44 -0.96 -3.41
CA TYR A 34 -14.82 0.32 -3.71
C TYR A 34 -13.30 0.24 -3.88
N TYR A 35 -12.61 -0.65 -3.15
CA TYR A 35 -11.15 -0.60 -3.06
C TYR A 35 -10.47 -1.96 -3.26
N VAL A 36 -10.83 -3.01 -2.53
CA VAL A 36 -10.13 -4.31 -2.61
C VAL A 36 -10.26 -4.93 -4.01
N TYR A 37 -11.47 -4.98 -4.58
CA TYR A 37 -11.68 -5.54 -5.91
C TYR A 37 -11.03 -4.69 -7.01
N PRO A 38 -11.18 -3.35 -7.04
CA PRO A 38 -10.43 -2.52 -7.98
C PRO A 38 -8.91 -2.67 -7.87
N PHE A 39 -8.37 -2.82 -6.65
CA PHE A 39 -6.94 -3.07 -6.44
C PHE A 39 -6.51 -4.39 -7.10
N ALA A 40 -7.25 -5.47 -6.85
CA ALA A 40 -6.99 -6.79 -7.41
C ALA A 40 -7.15 -6.80 -8.95
N GLU A 41 -8.23 -6.21 -9.47
CA GLU A 41 -8.49 -6.13 -10.91
C GLU A 41 -7.39 -5.37 -11.66
N LYS A 42 -6.85 -4.30 -11.06
CA LYS A 42 -5.71 -3.57 -11.64
C LYS A 42 -4.48 -4.47 -11.72
N LEU A 43 -4.17 -5.25 -10.67
CA LEU A 43 -3.08 -6.23 -10.74
C LEU A 43 -3.33 -7.30 -11.82
N ASP A 44 -4.54 -7.86 -11.88
CA ASP A 44 -4.93 -8.87 -12.88
C ASP A 44 -4.76 -8.33 -14.32
N LYS A 45 -5.22 -7.10 -14.60
CA LYS A 45 -5.12 -6.46 -15.92
C LYS A 45 -3.67 -6.28 -16.41
N HIS A 46 -2.73 -6.15 -15.47
CA HIS A 46 -1.30 -5.99 -15.74
C HIS A 46 -0.54 -7.33 -15.62
N GLY A 47 -1.23 -8.48 -15.53
CA GLY A 47 -0.60 -9.80 -15.44
C GLY A 47 0.08 -10.11 -14.10
N LEU A 48 -0.17 -9.28 -13.08
CA LEU A 48 0.42 -9.38 -11.73
C LEU A 48 -0.56 -9.95 -10.70
N GLY A 49 -1.73 -10.41 -11.16
CA GLY A 49 -2.77 -11.01 -10.34
C GLY A 49 -2.33 -12.19 -9.47
N SER A 50 -1.37 -12.99 -9.95
CA SER A 50 -0.83 -14.13 -9.19
C SER A 50 -0.07 -13.73 -7.94
N LEU A 51 0.38 -12.47 -7.84
CA LEU A 51 1.05 -11.93 -6.65
C LEU A 51 0.05 -11.60 -5.54
N PHE A 52 -1.25 -11.51 -5.87
CA PHE A 52 -2.30 -11.20 -4.93
C PHE A 52 -2.99 -12.48 -4.44
N PRO A 53 -2.78 -12.88 -3.17
CA PRO A 53 -3.37 -14.10 -2.63
C PRO A 53 -4.90 -14.00 -2.54
N ARG A 54 -5.62 -14.89 -3.23
CA ARG A 54 -7.10 -14.94 -3.26
C ARG A 54 -7.77 -15.54 -2.00
N LYS A 55 -7.07 -15.64 -0.85
CA LYS A 55 -7.60 -16.12 0.45
C LYS A 55 -6.91 -15.46 1.65
N SER A 56 -7.68 -15.27 2.74
CA SER A 56 -7.38 -14.79 4.12
C SER A 56 -6.52 -13.53 4.31
N THR A 57 -5.77 -13.10 3.31
CA THR A 57 -4.89 -11.92 3.25
C THR A 57 -5.34 -10.91 2.20
N GLU A 58 -6.49 -11.18 1.55
CA GLU A 58 -7.11 -10.36 0.51
C GLU A 58 -7.30 -8.90 0.94
N VAL A 59 -7.50 -8.66 2.23
CA VAL A 59 -7.70 -7.30 2.77
C VAL A 59 -6.42 -6.71 3.37
N SER A 60 -5.50 -7.52 3.89
CA SER A 60 -4.35 -7.00 4.64
C SER A 60 -3.32 -6.33 3.74
N ILE A 61 -3.18 -6.76 2.49
CA ILE A 61 -2.30 -6.12 1.49
C ILE A 61 -2.87 -4.75 1.08
N PRO A 62 -4.12 -4.64 0.59
CA PRO A 62 -4.68 -3.33 0.24
C PRO A 62 -4.75 -2.38 1.44
N LEU A 63 -5.07 -2.88 2.64
CA LEU A 63 -5.06 -2.07 3.86
C LEU A 63 -3.67 -1.54 4.19
N ALA A 64 -2.62 -2.35 4.05
CA ALA A 64 -1.26 -1.89 4.28
C ALA A 64 -0.83 -0.85 3.25
N ALA A 65 -1.28 -0.96 1.99
CA ALA A 65 -0.98 0.02 0.96
C ALA A 65 -1.53 1.42 1.29
N LEU A 66 -2.61 1.51 2.07
CA LEU A 66 -3.18 2.78 2.55
C LEU A 66 -2.29 3.52 3.57
N ASN A 67 -1.32 2.84 4.21
CA ASN A 67 -0.53 3.43 5.29
C ASN A 67 0.15 4.73 4.87
N SER A 68 0.75 4.77 3.67
CA SER A 68 1.45 5.98 3.21
C SER A 68 0.50 7.16 3.02
N ALA A 69 -0.66 6.92 2.42
CA ALA A 69 -1.71 7.95 2.27
C ALA A 69 -2.22 8.41 3.63
N TYR A 70 -2.46 7.48 4.57
CA TYR A 70 -2.93 7.78 5.91
C TYR A 70 -1.99 8.74 6.65
N PHE A 71 -0.68 8.43 6.69
CA PHE A 71 0.30 9.29 7.37
C PHE A 71 0.46 10.65 6.67
N LYS A 72 0.38 10.67 5.35
CA LYS A 72 0.45 11.92 4.57
C LYS A 72 -0.74 12.83 4.85
N GLN A 73 -1.96 12.30 4.78
CA GLN A 73 -3.19 13.07 4.96
C GLN A 73 -3.36 13.58 6.40
N THR A 74 -3.03 12.76 7.38
CA THR A 74 -3.16 13.13 8.80
C THR A 74 -2.03 14.02 9.31
N GLY A 75 -0.94 14.17 8.56
CA GLY A 75 0.26 14.89 8.99
C GLY A 75 0.97 14.25 10.19
N LEU A 76 0.58 13.02 10.58
CA LEU A 76 1.18 12.34 11.71
C LEU A 76 2.66 12.04 11.43
N PRO A 77 3.53 12.17 12.45
CA PRO A 77 4.94 11.81 12.29
C PRO A 77 5.08 10.38 11.79
N LYS A 78 5.86 10.22 10.73
CA LYS A 78 6.17 8.89 10.21
C LYS A 78 6.95 8.10 11.24
N THR A 79 6.48 6.89 11.45
CA THR A 79 7.20 5.88 12.24
C THR A 79 7.64 4.76 11.31
N SER A 80 8.52 3.87 11.80
CA SER A 80 8.89 2.67 11.04
C SER A 80 7.67 1.82 10.64
N ASN A 81 6.58 1.89 11.42
CA ASN A 81 5.30 1.21 11.16
C ASN A 81 4.38 1.96 10.17
N SER A 82 4.91 2.94 9.41
CA SER A 82 4.21 3.57 8.27
C SER A 82 4.41 2.82 6.96
N SER A 83 5.22 1.75 6.98
CA SER A 83 5.55 0.95 5.81
C SER A 83 4.32 0.19 5.30
N PRO A 84 4.20 -0.02 3.97
CA PRO A 84 3.10 -0.77 3.37
C PRO A 84 3.31 -2.28 3.51
N ILE A 85 3.38 -2.74 4.77
CA ILE A 85 3.56 -4.13 5.19
C ILE A 85 2.27 -4.59 5.87
N PRO A 86 1.73 -5.80 5.58
CA PRO A 86 0.49 -6.29 6.18
C PRO A 86 0.41 -6.21 7.71
N SER A 87 1.52 -6.50 8.43
CA SER A 87 1.58 -6.39 9.89
C SER A 87 1.52 -4.96 10.42
N ASP A 88 1.74 -3.97 9.56
CA ASP A 88 1.75 -2.55 9.90
C ASP A 88 0.43 -1.87 9.52
N ALA A 89 -0.51 -2.59 8.91
CA ALA A 89 -1.82 -2.06 8.52
C ALA A 89 -2.52 -1.36 9.69
N LYS A 90 -3.22 -0.26 9.39
CA LYS A 90 -3.89 0.60 10.39
C LYS A 90 -5.42 0.61 10.25
N PRO A 91 -6.11 -0.55 10.20
CA PRO A 91 -7.56 -0.60 9.96
C PRO A 91 -8.35 0.22 10.98
N ILE A 92 -7.92 0.19 12.25
CA ILE A 92 -8.53 0.97 13.33
C ILE A 92 -8.42 2.47 13.10
N ALA A 93 -7.23 2.92 12.75
CA ALA A 93 -6.97 4.35 12.62
C ALA A 93 -7.66 4.91 11.37
N ILE A 94 -7.64 4.14 10.27
CA ILE A 94 -8.33 4.49 9.03
C ILE A 94 -9.84 4.48 9.22
N GLY A 95 -10.41 3.45 9.88
CA GLY A 95 -11.87 3.36 10.10
C GLY A 95 -12.45 4.43 11.03
N LYS A 96 -11.60 5.16 11.77
CA LYS A 96 -11.98 6.29 12.63
C LYS A 96 -12.04 7.63 11.89
N LEU A 97 -11.54 7.70 10.66
CA LEU A 97 -11.65 8.90 9.84
C LEU A 97 -13.10 9.09 9.37
N ASP A 98 -13.41 10.31 8.93
CA ASP A 98 -14.67 10.61 8.27
C ASP A 98 -14.72 9.97 6.87
N VAL A 99 -15.93 9.77 6.34
CA VAL A 99 -16.16 9.05 5.08
C VAL A 99 -15.41 9.71 3.92
N GLU A 100 -15.45 11.03 3.84
CA GLU A 100 -14.76 11.82 2.83
C GLU A 100 -13.24 11.61 2.87
N ASP A 101 -12.68 11.56 4.07
CA ASP A 101 -11.25 11.32 4.28
C ASP A 101 -10.85 9.90 3.89
N ILE A 102 -11.69 8.92 4.22
CA ILE A 102 -11.49 7.51 3.83
C ILE A 102 -11.50 7.39 2.30
N ILE A 103 -12.51 7.96 1.63
CA ILE A 103 -12.61 7.93 0.17
C ILE A 103 -11.36 8.54 -0.46
N LYS A 104 -10.89 9.69 0.06
CA LYS A 104 -9.67 10.33 -0.42
C LYS A 104 -8.44 9.43 -0.31
N LEU A 105 -8.28 8.70 0.80
CA LEU A 105 -7.19 7.72 0.98
C LEU A 105 -7.25 6.59 -0.04
N LEU A 106 -8.44 6.04 -0.27
CA LEU A 106 -8.66 4.95 -1.23
C LEU A 106 -8.33 5.41 -2.65
N ASP A 107 -8.85 6.57 -3.06
CA ASP A 107 -8.63 7.15 -4.39
C ASP A 107 -7.18 7.54 -4.65
N GLU A 108 -6.50 8.14 -3.67
CA GLU A 108 -5.08 8.46 -3.79
C GLU A 108 -4.23 7.19 -3.95
N THR A 109 -4.54 6.14 -3.18
CA THR A 109 -3.81 4.89 -3.24
C THR A 109 -4.06 4.12 -4.54
N LEU A 110 -5.31 4.09 -5.05
CA LEU A 110 -5.63 3.47 -6.35
C LEU A 110 -4.98 4.21 -7.52
N ARG A 111 -4.95 5.55 -7.49
CA ARG A 111 -4.25 6.34 -8.51
C ARG A 111 -2.74 6.09 -8.49
N ALA A 112 -2.14 6.00 -7.31
CA ALA A 112 -0.74 5.64 -7.18
C ALA A 112 -0.47 4.22 -7.72
N LEU A 113 -1.36 3.26 -7.45
CA LEU A 113 -1.27 1.91 -8.03
C LEU A 113 -1.29 1.94 -9.55
N ASP A 114 -2.21 2.68 -10.18
CA ASP A 114 -2.25 2.81 -11.64
C ASP A 114 -0.91 3.30 -12.21
N ARG A 115 -0.32 4.33 -11.58
CA ARG A 115 0.95 4.90 -12.03
C ARG A 115 2.11 3.92 -11.87
N VAL A 116 2.12 3.18 -10.76
CA VAL A 116 3.14 2.14 -10.51
C VAL A 116 3.04 1.03 -11.55
N LEU A 117 1.84 0.56 -11.85
CA LEU A 117 1.63 -0.50 -12.85
C LEU A 117 2.01 -0.03 -14.25
N ILE A 118 1.61 1.20 -14.62
CA ILE A 118 2.03 1.84 -15.88
C ILE A 118 3.56 1.98 -15.95
N PHE A 119 4.22 2.38 -14.86
CA PHE A 119 5.67 2.50 -14.81
C PHE A 119 6.37 1.15 -15.04
N ILE A 120 5.90 0.10 -14.37
CA ILE A 120 6.45 -1.26 -14.49
C ILE A 120 6.29 -1.78 -15.93
N ASP A 121 5.11 -1.60 -16.53
CA ASP A 121 4.81 -2.10 -17.87
C ASP A 121 5.57 -1.35 -18.98
N ASN A 122 5.74 -0.03 -18.82
CA ASN A 122 6.34 0.80 -19.85
C ASN A 122 7.86 0.71 -19.91
N ASP A 123 8.54 0.29 -18.84
CA ASP A 123 9.99 0.16 -18.82
C ASP A 123 10.44 -1.31 -18.87
N LYS A 124 10.73 -1.79 -20.08
CA LYS A 124 11.14 -3.18 -20.37
C LYS A 124 12.41 -3.65 -19.65
N ARG A 125 13.16 -2.74 -19.01
CA ARG A 125 14.34 -3.09 -18.20
C ARG A 125 13.94 -3.61 -16.83
N ILE A 126 12.72 -3.35 -16.37
CA ILE A 126 12.19 -3.85 -15.10
C ILE A 126 11.83 -5.32 -15.27
N LYS A 127 12.42 -6.17 -14.42
CA LYS A 127 12.03 -7.58 -14.33
C LYS A 127 10.61 -7.66 -13.77
N THR A 128 9.82 -8.59 -14.29
CA THR A 128 8.48 -8.86 -13.76
C THR A 128 8.56 -9.08 -12.24
N PRO A 129 7.83 -8.29 -11.43
CA PRO A 129 7.83 -8.47 -9.98
C PRO A 129 7.41 -9.90 -9.59
N GLU A 130 8.20 -10.55 -8.75
CA GLU A 130 7.87 -11.87 -8.20
C GLU A 130 7.20 -11.79 -6.82
N ARG A 131 7.09 -10.58 -6.27
CA ARG A 131 6.51 -10.32 -4.95
C ARG A 131 5.69 -9.05 -4.93
N ILE A 132 4.52 -9.13 -4.28
CA ILE A 132 3.61 -8.00 -4.09
C ILE A 132 4.23 -6.84 -3.30
N ASP A 133 5.21 -7.13 -2.43
CA ASP A 133 5.97 -6.13 -1.67
C ASP A 133 6.59 -5.04 -2.57
N ILE A 134 7.09 -5.41 -3.75
CA ILE A 134 7.69 -4.47 -4.70
C ILE A 134 6.64 -3.44 -5.11
N ILE A 135 5.44 -3.91 -5.45
CA ILE A 135 4.32 -3.07 -5.88
C ILE A 135 3.83 -2.19 -4.74
N THR A 136 3.58 -2.75 -3.55
CA THR A 136 3.07 -1.95 -2.42
C THR A 136 4.07 -0.92 -1.93
N TYR A 137 5.37 -1.21 -2.02
CA TYR A 137 6.43 -0.25 -1.68
C TYR A 137 6.49 0.89 -2.68
N LEU A 138 6.38 0.61 -3.98
CA LEU A 138 6.29 1.64 -5.01
C LEU A 138 5.01 2.46 -4.85
N VAL A 139 3.86 1.86 -4.54
CA VAL A 139 2.62 2.60 -4.25
C VAL A 139 2.84 3.57 -3.10
N GLY A 140 3.41 3.09 -1.99
CA GLY A 140 3.73 3.94 -0.85
C GLY A 140 4.68 5.09 -1.19
N LEU A 141 5.69 4.83 -2.03
CA LEU A 141 6.59 5.85 -2.55
C LEU A 141 5.87 6.88 -3.41
N PHE A 142 5.03 6.45 -4.36
CA PHE A 142 4.32 7.33 -5.29
C PHE A 142 3.36 8.26 -4.56
N VAL A 143 2.67 7.76 -3.53
CA VAL A 143 1.85 8.58 -2.64
C VAL A 143 2.71 9.58 -1.87
N GLU A 144 3.78 9.11 -1.25
CA GLU A 144 4.64 9.92 -0.37
C GLU A 144 5.38 11.04 -1.10
N CYS A 145 5.88 10.75 -2.29
CA CYS A 145 6.66 11.67 -3.08
C CYS A 145 5.83 12.40 -4.14
N GLU A 146 4.49 12.23 -4.12
CA GLU A 146 3.55 12.86 -5.05
C GLU A 146 3.98 12.69 -6.50
N ILE A 147 4.36 11.46 -6.85
CA ILE A 147 4.99 11.17 -8.14
C ILE A 147 3.90 11.22 -9.23
N GLU A 148 3.87 12.32 -9.95
CA GLU A 148 3.11 12.53 -11.19
C GLU A 148 3.97 12.21 -12.43
N SER A 149 5.26 12.52 -12.35
CA SER A 149 6.25 12.26 -13.39
C SER A 149 7.63 12.07 -12.76
N MET A 150 8.56 11.49 -13.52
CA MET A 150 9.92 11.21 -13.08
C MET A 150 10.92 11.70 -14.12
N ASN A 151 12.05 12.25 -13.66
CA ASN A 151 13.20 12.49 -14.53
C ASN A 151 13.99 11.18 -14.78
N ASP A 152 14.95 11.22 -15.69
CA ASP A 152 15.73 10.04 -16.07
C ASP A 152 16.50 9.42 -14.89
N ALA A 153 17.05 10.25 -14.01
CA ALA A 153 17.79 9.77 -12.85
C ALA A 153 16.88 9.06 -11.83
N GLN A 154 15.69 9.61 -11.57
CA GLN A 154 14.66 8.99 -10.73
C GLN A 154 14.18 7.68 -11.33
N LYS A 155 13.95 7.66 -12.65
CA LYS A 155 13.56 6.46 -13.37
C LYS A 155 14.63 5.37 -13.25
N GLU A 156 15.89 5.73 -13.48
CA GLU A 156 17.03 4.81 -13.36
C GLU A 156 17.16 4.24 -11.94
N TYR A 157 17.00 5.09 -10.93
CA TYR A 157 17.00 4.67 -9.54
C TYR A 157 15.90 3.62 -9.26
N LEU A 158 14.67 3.85 -9.71
CA LEU A 158 13.57 2.91 -9.50
C LEU A 158 13.73 1.62 -10.29
N VAL A 159 14.21 1.69 -11.54
CA VAL A 159 14.50 0.48 -12.34
C VAL A 159 15.55 -0.37 -11.62
N SER A 160 16.64 0.25 -11.16
CA SER A 160 17.68 -0.43 -10.39
C SER A 160 17.13 -1.04 -9.10
N TRP A 161 16.31 -0.28 -8.35
CA TRP A 161 15.70 -0.76 -7.12
C TRP A 161 14.79 -1.98 -7.36
N CYS A 162 13.90 -1.92 -8.34
CA CYS A 162 13.00 -3.03 -8.68
C CYS A 162 13.76 -4.31 -9.03
N ASN A 163 14.88 -4.17 -9.73
CA ASN A 163 15.67 -5.31 -10.22
C ASN A 163 16.61 -5.93 -9.18
N THR A 164 16.89 -5.22 -8.09
CA THR A 164 17.92 -5.61 -7.09
C THR A 164 17.36 -5.82 -5.69
N ILE A 165 16.15 -5.34 -5.40
CA ILE A 165 15.54 -5.49 -4.08
C ILE A 165 15.21 -6.96 -3.79
N ASP A 166 15.68 -7.44 -2.64
CA ASP A 166 15.40 -8.80 -2.16
C ASP A 166 14.57 -8.78 -0.88
N PHE A 167 13.55 -9.64 -0.80
CA PHE A 167 12.69 -9.80 0.36
C PHE A 167 12.84 -11.15 1.08
N VAL A 168 13.67 -12.06 0.58
CA VAL A 168 13.87 -13.39 1.14
C VAL A 168 14.44 -13.31 2.55
N ASN A 169 13.83 -14.03 3.50
CA ASN A 169 14.24 -14.12 4.91
C ASN A 169 14.35 -12.78 5.66
N ASN A 170 13.71 -11.72 5.17
CA ASN A 170 13.76 -10.41 5.84
C ASN A 170 12.85 -10.36 7.06
N SER A 171 13.38 -9.88 8.19
CA SER A 171 12.55 -9.45 9.32
C SER A 171 11.70 -8.23 8.97
N ASN A 172 10.61 -8.00 9.70
CA ASN A 172 9.80 -6.78 9.51
C ASN A 172 10.60 -5.50 9.74
N LYS A 173 11.56 -5.49 10.67
CA LYS A 173 12.48 -4.35 10.86
C LYS A 173 13.27 -4.06 9.59
N LEU A 174 13.84 -5.09 8.96
CA LEU A 174 14.61 -4.94 7.73
C LEU A 174 13.72 -4.48 6.55
N ARG A 175 12.50 -5.01 6.47
CA ARG A 175 11.49 -4.59 5.48
C ARG A 175 11.17 -3.09 5.61
N ARG A 176 10.96 -2.59 6.82
CA ARG A 176 10.72 -1.15 7.08
C ARG A 176 11.91 -0.29 6.66
N ASN A 177 13.13 -0.69 7.04
CA ASN A 177 14.35 0.01 6.64
C ASN A 177 14.51 0.07 5.12
N LYS A 178 14.12 -0.97 4.39
CA LYS A 178 14.14 -0.99 2.91
C LYS A 178 13.18 0.05 2.32
N PHE A 179 11.99 0.21 2.91
CA PHE A 179 11.02 1.23 2.48
C PHE A 179 11.52 2.65 2.77
N GLU A 180 12.05 2.89 3.97
CA GLU A 180 12.66 4.18 4.31
C GLU A 180 13.83 4.52 3.39
N SER A 181 14.66 3.53 3.06
CA SER A 181 15.80 3.68 2.15
C SER A 181 15.36 3.96 0.71
N LEU A 182 14.26 3.34 0.25
CA LEU A 182 13.64 3.61 -1.05
C LEU A 182 13.24 5.10 -1.16
N ILE A 183 12.51 5.60 -0.17
CA ILE A 183 12.07 7.01 -0.14
C ILE A 183 13.27 7.96 -0.10
N LYS A 184 14.24 7.69 0.78
CA LYS A 184 15.43 8.54 0.92
C LYS A 184 16.26 8.56 -0.36
N GLY A 185 16.48 7.41 -0.98
CA GLY A 185 17.23 7.31 -2.23
C GLY A 185 16.54 8.07 -3.36
N TYR A 186 15.22 7.90 -3.51
CA TYR A 186 14.44 8.63 -4.51
C TYR A 186 14.54 10.16 -4.34
N LYS A 187 14.35 10.66 -3.10
CA LYS A 187 14.45 12.10 -2.80
C LYS A 187 15.87 12.64 -3.00
N ASN A 188 16.91 11.85 -2.73
CA ASN A 188 18.28 12.27 -2.94
C ASN A 188 18.61 12.47 -4.43
N VAL A 189 18.13 11.57 -5.29
CA VAL A 189 18.36 11.67 -6.74
C VAL A 189 17.69 12.91 -7.33
N LEU A 190 16.51 13.29 -6.82
CA LEU A 190 15.83 14.54 -7.19
C LEU A 190 16.73 15.77 -6.92
N ASN A 191 17.35 15.84 -5.74
CA ASN A 191 18.15 17.00 -5.33
C ASN A 191 19.47 17.14 -6.11
N HIS A 192 20.04 16.04 -6.61
CA HIS A 192 21.28 16.07 -7.40
C HIS A 192 21.04 16.27 -8.90
N SER A 193 19.78 16.28 -9.36
CA SER A 193 19.41 16.55 -10.75
C SER A 193 19.19 18.04 -11.04
N ILE A 194 19.27 18.89 -10.01
CA ILE A 194 18.98 20.34 -10.05
C ILE A 194 20.27 21.17 -9.76
N ALA A 195 21.41 20.50 -9.54
CA ALA A 195 22.73 21.11 -9.34
C ALA A 195 23.60 20.92 -10.58
#